data_AF-A0A836T5G2-F1
#
_entry.id   AF-A0A836T5G2-F1
#
_cell.length_a   1.000
_cell.length_b   1.000
_cell.length_c   1.000
_cell.angle_alpha   90.00
_cell.angle_beta   90.00
_cell.angle_gamma   90.00
#
_symmetry.space_group_name_H-M   'P 1'
#
loop_
_entity.id
_entity.type
_entity.pdbx_description
1 polymer ?
#
loop_
_entity_poly.entity_id
_entity_poly.type
_entity_poly.pdbx_seq_one_letter_code
_entity_poly.pdbx_strand_id
1 'polypeptide(L)'
;TQMSVVGQEFGTVTKRKRRCGWFDAAALRRSAMINGLTGLCITKLDVMDGIKEINICVGYKLNGKTIDLLPVGADDVEGCTPIYESVPGWTETTFGVKTWDGLPKNAQHYLKRLEEVCGVPIAIVSTGPERDETIVIEHPFS
;
A
#
# COMPACT_ATOMS: atom_id res chain seq x y z
N THR A 1 -3.00 -12.97 -10.56
CA THR A 1 -3.45 -12.56 -9.22
C THR A 1 -4.46 -11.45 -9.37
N GLN A 2 -5.36 -11.28 -8.39
CA GLN A 2 -6.34 -10.20 -8.38
C GLN A 2 -5.66 -8.84 -8.64
N MET A 3 -4.59 -8.55 -7.91
CA MET A 3 -3.77 -7.34 -8.09
C MET A 3 -3.32 -7.10 -9.54
N SER A 4 -2.96 -8.16 -10.28
CA SER A 4 -2.53 -8.00 -11.68
C SER A 4 -3.67 -7.78 -12.67
N VAL A 5 -4.82 -8.45 -12.47
CA VAL A 5 -5.93 -8.45 -13.43
C VAL A 5 -6.84 -7.26 -13.17
N VAL A 6 -7.28 -7.10 -11.92
CA VAL A 6 -8.15 -5.99 -11.50
C VAL A 6 -7.36 -4.67 -11.53
N GLY A 7 -6.12 -4.67 -11.04
CA GLY A 7 -5.26 -3.48 -11.09
C GLY A 7 -4.74 -3.11 -12.48
N GLN A 8 -5.08 -3.88 -13.52
CA GLN A 8 -4.64 -3.69 -14.92
C GLN A 8 -3.12 -3.51 -15.05
N GLU A 9 -2.36 -4.36 -14.36
CA GLU A 9 -0.90 -4.23 -14.26
C GLU A 9 -0.17 -4.83 -15.46
N PHE A 10 -0.43 -4.23 -16.63
CA PHE A 10 0.20 -4.56 -17.91
C PHE A 10 0.89 -3.33 -18.49
N GLY A 11 2.05 -3.54 -19.11
CA GLY A 11 2.77 -2.49 -19.83
C GLY A 11 1.89 -1.92 -20.95
N THR A 12 1.85 -0.60 -21.08
CA THR A 12 1.00 0.09 -22.08
C THR A 12 1.38 -0.31 -23.50
N VAL A 13 2.68 -0.38 -23.79
CA VAL A 13 3.26 -0.72 -25.10
C VAL A 13 3.43 -2.23 -25.26
N THR A 14 4.24 -2.84 -24.40
CA THR A 14 4.66 -4.24 -24.57
C THR A 14 3.60 -5.25 -24.16
N LYS A 15 2.54 -4.81 -23.49
CA LYS A 15 1.52 -5.66 -22.84
C LYS A 15 2.08 -6.71 -21.89
N ARG A 16 3.36 -6.59 -21.51
CA ARG A 16 3.98 -7.48 -20.52
C ARG A 16 3.35 -7.23 -19.16
N LYS A 17 3.00 -8.32 -18.49
CA LYS A 17 2.47 -8.31 -17.14
C LYS A 17 3.53 -7.84 -16.14
N ARG A 18 3.19 -6.87 -15.28
CA ARG A 18 4.07 -6.47 -14.17
C ARG A 18 3.99 -7.49 -13.04
N ARG A 19 5.06 -7.56 -12.25
CA ARG A 19 5.06 -8.34 -11.01
C ARG A 19 4.25 -7.58 -9.96
N CYS A 20 3.35 -8.30 -9.29
CA CYS A 20 2.56 -7.75 -8.19
C CYS A 20 2.92 -8.51 -6.92
N GLY A 21 2.98 -7.79 -5.80
CA GLY A 21 3.15 -8.32 -4.47
C GLY A 21 2.32 -7.50 -3.48
N TRP A 22 2.34 -7.93 -2.22
CA TRP A 22 1.70 -7.19 -1.15
C TRP A 22 2.38 -5.85 -0.89
N PHE A 23 1.71 -4.99 -0.14
CA PHE A 23 2.25 -3.71 0.27
C PHE A 23 3.51 -3.92 1.14
N ASP A 24 4.57 -3.19 0.82
CA ASP A 24 5.84 -3.24 1.54
C ASP A 24 6.07 -1.97 2.35
N ALA A 25 5.70 -2.02 3.62
CA ALA A 25 5.83 -0.90 4.54
C ALA A 25 7.29 -0.65 4.93
N ALA A 26 8.13 -1.68 5.03
CA ALA A 26 9.55 -1.51 5.34
C ALA A 26 10.31 -0.82 4.19
N ALA A 27 9.95 -1.13 2.94
CA ALA A 27 10.42 -0.39 1.77
C ALA A 27 9.88 1.05 1.74
N LEU A 28 8.58 1.26 2.03
CA LEU A 28 8.02 2.60 2.04
C LEU A 28 8.62 3.47 3.16
N ARG A 29 8.87 2.91 4.35
CA ARG A 29 9.51 3.61 5.47
C ARG A 29 10.92 4.10 5.10
N ARG A 30 11.69 3.28 4.38
CA ARG A 30 12.98 3.72 3.81
C ARG A 30 12.79 4.89 2.84
N SER A 31 11.80 4.80 1.94
CA SER A 31 11.47 5.87 0.99
C SER A 31 11.08 7.17 1.72
N ALA A 32 10.29 7.06 2.78
CA ALA A 32 9.89 8.19 3.62
C ALA A 32 11.08 8.92 4.21
N MET A 33 12.03 8.17 4.77
CA MET A 33 13.25 8.74 5.37
C MET A 33 14.15 9.44 4.34
N ILE A 34 14.31 8.85 3.15
CA ILE A 34 15.19 9.41 2.11
C ILE A 34 14.59 10.69 1.50
N ASN A 35 13.27 10.74 1.34
CA ASN A 35 12.60 11.84 0.65
C ASN A 35 12.00 12.89 1.61
N GLY A 36 11.99 12.64 2.92
CA GLY A 36 11.33 13.52 3.90
C GLY A 36 9.82 13.59 3.66
N LEU A 37 9.17 12.46 3.41
CA LEU A 37 7.73 12.43 3.13
C LEU A 37 6.94 12.93 4.34
N THR A 38 6.07 13.91 4.10
CA THR A 38 5.17 14.49 5.12
C THR A 38 3.77 13.85 5.09
N GLY A 39 3.39 13.22 3.99
CA GLY A 39 2.10 12.56 3.83
C GLY A 39 2.09 11.59 2.64
N LEU A 40 1.25 10.57 2.72
CA LEU A 40 1.04 9.56 1.68
C LEU A 40 -0.23 9.86 0.88
N CYS A 41 -0.17 9.59 -0.42
CA CYS A 41 -1.33 9.44 -1.27
C CYS A 41 -1.48 7.95 -1.60
N ILE A 42 -2.48 7.29 -1.01
CA ILE A 42 -2.80 5.89 -1.32
C ILE A 42 -3.66 5.83 -2.56
N THR A 43 -3.32 4.94 -3.49
CA THR A 43 -4.03 4.77 -4.76
C THR A 43 -4.43 3.32 -4.95
N LYS A 44 -5.42 3.07 -5.82
CA LYS A 44 -5.88 1.72 -6.18
C LYS A 44 -6.35 0.88 -4.99
N LEU A 45 -7.00 1.51 -4.01
CA LEU A 45 -7.58 0.79 -2.87
C LEU A 45 -8.64 -0.23 -3.32
N ASP A 46 -9.39 0.11 -4.37
CA ASP A 46 -10.43 -0.69 -5.03
C ASP A 46 -9.91 -2.04 -5.55
N VAL A 47 -8.62 -2.15 -5.87
CA VAL A 47 -8.01 -3.41 -6.31
C VAL A 47 -7.99 -4.46 -5.19
N MET A 48 -8.09 -4.02 -3.93
CA MET A 48 -8.08 -4.87 -2.74
C MET A 48 -9.50 -5.34 -2.34
N ASP A 49 -10.55 -4.79 -2.96
CA ASP A 49 -11.94 -5.18 -2.70
C ASP A 49 -12.14 -6.69 -2.94
N GLY A 50 -12.86 -7.37 -2.05
CA GLY A 50 -13.15 -8.81 -2.16
C GLY A 50 -12.04 -9.74 -1.67
N ILE A 51 -10.87 -9.22 -1.27
CA ILE A 51 -9.82 -10.01 -0.63
C ILE A 51 -10.22 -10.26 0.83
N LYS A 52 -10.22 -11.52 1.27
CA LYS A 52 -10.58 -11.88 2.65
C LYS A 52 -9.53 -11.49 3.68
N GLU A 53 -8.27 -11.62 3.30
CA GLU A 53 -7.11 -11.43 4.17
C GLU A 53 -6.00 -10.74 3.38
N ILE A 54 -5.51 -9.63 3.90
CA ILE A 54 -4.51 -8.78 3.24
C ILE A 54 -3.24 -8.83 4.08
N ASN A 55 -2.12 -9.13 3.43
CA ASN A 55 -0.81 -9.10 4.08
C ASN A 55 -0.13 -7.75 3.86
N ILE A 56 0.60 -7.30 4.88
CA ILE A 56 1.47 -6.12 4.86
C ILE A 56 2.87 -6.60 5.25
N CYS A 57 3.87 -6.34 4.40
CA CYS A 57 5.26 -6.62 4.77
C CYS A 57 5.74 -5.51 5.71
N VAL A 58 5.97 -5.87 6.97
CA VAL A 58 6.36 -4.93 8.05
C VAL A 58 7.87 -4.94 8.33
N GLY A 59 8.62 -5.81 7.65
CA GLY A 59 10.05 -5.98 7.83
C GLY A 59 10.56 -7.23 7.13
N TYR A 60 11.83 -7.54 7.33
CA TYR A 60 12.49 -8.68 6.72
C TYR A 60 13.32 -9.46 7.72
N LYS A 61 13.46 -10.76 7.49
CA LYS A 61 14.55 -11.55 8.05
C LYS A 61 15.70 -11.58 7.05
N LEU A 62 16.88 -11.15 7.48
CA LEU A 62 18.11 -11.16 6.69
C LEU A 62 19.25 -11.66 7.58
N ASN A 63 19.94 -12.73 7.16
CA ASN A 63 21.08 -13.31 7.89
C ASN A 63 20.77 -13.60 9.37
N GLY A 64 19.56 -14.13 9.64
CA GLY A 64 19.08 -14.44 10.99
C GLY A 64 18.67 -13.24 11.84
N LYS A 65 18.80 -12.00 11.33
CA LYS A 65 18.38 -10.77 12.00
C LYS A 65 17.05 -10.27 11.44
N THR A 66 16.26 -9.64 12.30
CA THR A 66 15.06 -8.92 11.88
C THR A 66 15.44 -7.47 11.61
N ILE A 67 15.05 -6.97 10.45
CA ILE A 67 15.23 -5.57 10.04
C ILE A 67 13.88 -4.99 9.62
N ASP A 68 13.65 -3.71 9.92
CA ASP A 68 12.39 -3.00 9.67
C ASP A 68 12.51 -1.95 8.53
N LEU A 69 13.64 -1.96 7.83
CA LEU A 69 13.93 -1.11 6.68
C LEU A 69 14.49 -1.95 5.53
N LEU A 70 14.15 -1.56 4.30
CA LEU A 70 14.75 -2.17 3.12
C LEU A 70 16.28 -1.98 3.13
N PRO A 71 17.07 -3.07 3.01
CA PRO A 71 18.53 -2.96 2.99
C PRO A 71 19.02 -2.26 1.72
N VAL A 72 20.30 -1.88 1.71
CA VAL A 72 20.93 -1.25 0.54
C VAL A 72 21.60 -2.32 -0.30
N GLY A 73 21.40 -2.29 -1.60
CA GLY A 73 22.05 -3.21 -2.54
C GLY A 73 21.17 -4.41 -2.90
N ALA A 74 21.35 -4.91 -4.11
CA ALA A 74 20.52 -5.99 -4.65
C ALA A 74 20.70 -7.32 -3.90
N ASP A 75 21.95 -7.65 -3.52
CA ASP A 75 22.29 -8.91 -2.87
C ASP A 75 21.59 -9.07 -1.50
N ASP A 76 21.59 -8.02 -0.69
CA ASP A 76 20.90 -8.03 0.61
C ASP A 76 19.37 -8.07 0.44
N VAL A 77 18.83 -7.39 -0.58
CA VAL A 77 17.39 -7.44 -0.89
C VAL A 77 16.98 -8.84 -1.36
N GLU A 78 17.81 -9.53 -2.14
CA GLU A 78 17.57 -10.91 -2.57
C GLU A 78 17.56 -11.88 -1.38
N GLY A 79 18.40 -11.65 -0.38
CA GLY A 79 18.45 -12.45 0.85
C GLY A 79 17.28 -12.20 1.83
N CYS A 80 16.42 -11.23 1.57
CA CYS A 80 15.34 -10.85 2.48
C CYS A 80 14.15 -11.82 2.41
N THR A 81 13.78 -12.39 3.55
CA THR A 81 12.48 -13.07 3.71
C THR A 81 11.48 -12.10 4.35
N PRO A 82 10.37 -11.76 3.68
CA PRO A 82 9.40 -10.80 4.21
C PRO A 82 8.72 -11.32 5.47
N ILE A 83 8.52 -10.43 6.44
CA ILE A 83 7.71 -10.66 7.65
C ILE A 83 6.36 -10.00 7.39
N TYR A 84 5.32 -10.82 7.28
CA TYR A 84 3.97 -10.35 7.04
C TYR A 84 3.18 -10.20 8.34
N GLU A 85 2.45 -9.10 8.41
CA GLU A 85 1.29 -8.97 9.25
C GLU A 85 0.04 -9.17 8.40
N SER A 86 -0.90 -9.97 8.89
CA SER A 86 -2.18 -10.22 8.24
C SER A 86 -3.27 -9.35 8.88
N VAL A 87 -4.07 -8.70 8.04
CA VAL A 87 -5.27 -7.98 8.48
C VAL A 87 -6.51 -8.48 7.72
N PRO A 88 -7.71 -8.43 8.33
CA PRO A 88 -8.95 -8.72 7.63
C PRO A 88 -9.14 -7.77 6.45
N GLY A 89 -9.46 -8.32 5.28
CA GLY A 89 -9.88 -7.53 4.15
C GLY A 89 -11.38 -7.21 4.20
N TRP A 90 -11.96 -6.84 3.07
CA TRP A 90 -13.36 -6.42 2.96
C TRP A 90 -14.00 -6.94 1.67
N THR A 91 -15.33 -6.99 1.65
CA THR A 91 -16.11 -7.51 0.51
C THR A 91 -16.83 -6.44 -0.27
N GLU A 92 -17.08 -5.31 0.38
CA GLU A 92 -17.74 -4.13 -0.16
C GLU A 92 -16.82 -3.41 -1.14
N THR A 93 -17.38 -2.56 -2.00
CA THR A 93 -16.55 -1.77 -2.90
C THR A 93 -16.05 -0.49 -2.24
N THR A 94 -14.80 -0.14 -2.52
CA THR A 94 -14.22 1.17 -2.21
C THR A 94 -14.16 2.08 -3.44
N PHE A 95 -14.53 1.59 -4.62
CA PHE A 95 -14.49 2.36 -5.87
C PHE A 95 -15.42 3.59 -5.79
N GLY A 96 -14.85 4.76 -6.09
CA GLY A 96 -15.58 6.03 -6.14
C GLY A 96 -15.98 6.62 -4.77
N VAL A 97 -15.53 6.04 -3.65
CA VAL A 97 -15.85 6.55 -2.31
C VAL A 97 -15.15 7.90 -2.06
N LYS A 98 -15.94 8.94 -1.74
CA LYS A 98 -15.43 10.33 -1.62
C LYS A 98 -15.21 10.82 -0.19
N THR A 99 -15.57 10.00 0.81
CA THR A 99 -15.44 10.36 2.22
C THR A 99 -14.84 9.22 3.02
N TRP A 100 -14.07 9.55 4.07
CA TRP A 100 -13.46 8.54 4.94
C TRP A 100 -14.51 7.61 5.57
N ASP A 101 -15.62 8.18 6.06
CA ASP A 101 -16.68 7.41 6.72
C ASP A 101 -17.47 6.51 5.75
N GLY A 102 -17.39 6.79 4.44
CA GLY A 102 -17.94 5.93 3.40
C GLY A 102 -17.13 4.67 3.14
N LEU A 103 -15.89 4.57 3.62
CA LEU A 103 -15.06 3.38 3.46
C LEU A 103 -15.54 2.25 4.40
N PRO A 104 -15.45 0.98 3.96
CA PRO A 104 -15.65 -0.17 4.85
C PRO A 104 -14.72 -0.11 6.06
N LYS A 105 -15.18 -0.57 7.23
CA LYS A 105 -14.38 -0.47 8.46
C LYS A 105 -13.02 -1.16 8.37
N ASN A 106 -12.96 -2.31 7.70
CA ASN A 106 -11.69 -3.01 7.48
C ASN A 106 -10.76 -2.25 6.53
N ALA A 107 -11.29 -1.52 5.54
CA ALA A 107 -10.47 -0.65 4.69
C ALA A 107 -9.90 0.53 5.49
N GLN A 108 -10.69 1.14 6.37
CA GLN A 108 -10.21 2.19 7.29
C GLN A 108 -9.12 1.65 8.22
N HIS A 109 -9.30 0.45 8.78
CA HIS A 109 -8.29 -0.19 9.63
C HIS A 109 -7.00 -0.53 8.87
N TYR A 110 -7.11 -1.03 7.64
CA TYR A 110 -5.97 -1.27 6.78
C TYR A 110 -5.17 0.00 6.52
N LEU A 111 -5.83 1.10 6.14
CA LEU A 111 -5.18 2.39 5.90
C LEU A 111 -4.49 2.93 7.16
N LYS A 112 -5.18 2.91 8.30
CA LYS A 112 -4.58 3.30 9.59
C LYS A 112 -3.38 2.43 9.94
N ARG A 113 -3.45 1.13 9.66
CA ARG A 113 -2.32 0.24 9.90
C ARG A 113 -1.13 0.62 9.03
N LEU A 114 -1.35 0.95 7.75
CA LEU A 114 -0.29 1.45 6.88
C LEU A 114 0.38 2.71 7.45
N GLU A 115 -0.38 3.68 7.96
CA GLU A 115 0.18 4.87 8.61
C GLU A 115 1.11 4.50 9.77
N GLU A 116 0.64 3.61 10.65
CA GLU A 116 1.41 3.17 11.82
C GLU A 116 2.72 2.48 11.44
N VAL A 117 2.70 1.55 10.48
CA VAL A 117 3.90 0.81 10.10
C VAL A 117 4.87 1.63 9.25
N CYS A 118 4.36 2.59 8.47
CA CYS A 118 5.20 3.46 7.64
C CYS A 118 5.74 4.65 8.43
N GLY A 119 5.07 5.06 9.52
CA GLY A 119 5.41 6.25 10.29
C GLY A 119 5.17 7.56 9.53
N VAL A 120 4.29 7.55 8.53
CA VAL A 120 3.91 8.72 7.71
C VAL A 120 2.39 8.73 7.61
N PRO A 121 1.73 9.88 7.86
CA PRO A 121 0.27 9.97 7.76
C PRO A 121 -0.20 9.80 6.32
N ILE A 122 -1.41 9.31 6.14
CA ILE A 122 -2.12 9.30 4.86
C ILE A 122 -2.87 10.61 4.75
N ALA A 123 -2.45 11.46 3.82
CA ALA A 123 -3.09 12.73 3.54
C ALA A 123 -4.22 12.57 2.51
N ILE A 124 -4.07 11.63 1.57
CA ILE A 124 -4.98 11.45 0.42
C ILE A 124 -5.22 9.97 0.15
N VAL A 125 -6.45 9.61 -0.19
CA VAL A 125 -6.81 8.29 -0.73
C VAL A 125 -7.56 8.47 -2.05
N SER A 126 -7.00 8.01 -3.16
CA SER A 126 -7.66 7.95 -4.46
C SER A 126 -8.38 6.61 -4.60
N THR A 127 -9.68 6.70 -4.87
CA THR A 127 -10.61 5.55 -4.94
C THR A 127 -11.10 5.28 -6.35
N GLY A 128 -10.59 5.99 -7.34
CA GLY A 128 -11.00 5.85 -8.73
C GLY A 128 -10.28 6.84 -9.66
N PRO A 129 -10.49 6.74 -10.98
CA PRO A 129 -9.82 7.57 -11.97
C PRO A 129 -10.31 9.02 -12.01
N GLU A 130 -11.54 9.31 -11.55
CA GLU A 130 -12.11 10.65 -11.62
C GLU A 130 -11.53 11.56 -10.52
N ARG A 131 -11.46 12.87 -10.82
CA ARG A 131 -10.83 13.85 -9.92
C ARG A 131 -11.52 13.93 -8.55
N ASP A 132 -12.84 13.78 -8.51
CA ASP A 132 -13.63 13.85 -7.29
C ASP A 132 -13.77 12.47 -6.59
N GLU A 133 -13.21 11.41 -7.15
CA GLU A 133 -13.05 10.09 -6.51
C GLU A 133 -11.78 10.06 -5.67
N THR A 134 -11.67 11.05 -4.78
CA THR A 134 -10.51 11.27 -3.93
C THR A 134 -10.96 11.76 -2.55
N ILE A 135 -10.49 11.08 -1.51
CA ILE A 135 -10.65 11.49 -0.12
C ILE A 135 -9.43 12.33 0.27
N VAL A 136 -9.65 13.59 0.63
CA VAL A 136 -8.61 14.49 1.14
C VAL A 136 -8.75 14.60 2.65
N ILE A 137 -7.80 14.04 3.40
CA ILE A 137 -7.72 14.08 4.86
C ILE A 137 -6.94 15.32 5.30
N GLU A 138 -5.80 15.57 4.65
CA GLU A 138 -4.96 16.74 4.85
C GLU A 138 -4.58 17.32 3.47
N HIS A 139 -4.78 18.63 3.29
CA HIS A 139 -4.51 19.27 2.01
C HIS A 139 -3.02 19.65 1.91
N PRO A 140 -2.26 19.22 0.88
CA PRO A 140 -0.81 19.47 0.81
C PRO A 140 -0.37 20.95 0.75
N PHE A 141 -1.31 21.87 0.50
CA PHE A 141 -1.05 23.33 0.40
C PHE A 141 -1.78 24.16 1.46
N SER A 142 -2.42 23.53 2.46
CA SER A 142 -3.04 24.26 3.57
C SER A 142 -2.03 24.74 4.60
#